data_AF-A0AAW5RZW8-F1
#
_entry.id   AF-A0AAW5RZW8-F1
#
_cell.length_a   1.000
_cell.length_b   1.000
_cell.length_c   1.000
_cell.angle_alpha   90.00
_cell.angle_beta   90.00
_cell.angle_gamma   90.00
#
_symmetry.space_group_name_H-M   'P 1'
#
loop_
_entity.id
_entity.type
_entity.pdbx_description
1 polymer ?
#
loop_
_entity_poly.entity_id
_entity_poly.type
_entity_poly.pdbx_seq_one_letter_code
_entity_poly.pdbx_strand_id
1 'polypeptide(L)'
;MQHKGGTAPVDTFWANVDECVDAITTARTVEEVISILNRHFEPSSGAAFFGGSGGDRQLMSALREAGWAIVWAEAVYYFVAKDPAGDLLTYIEGDVYRGDAR
;
A
#
# COMPACT_ATOMS: atom_id res chain seq x y z
N MET A 1 -25.95 -6.70 33.38
CA MET A 1 -25.60 -5.44 32.70
C MET A 1 -24.42 -5.70 31.79
N GLN A 2 -24.49 -5.19 30.56
CA GLN A 2 -23.72 -5.60 29.38
C GLN A 2 -22.23 -5.24 29.46
N HIS A 3 -21.37 -6.13 28.96
CA HIS A 3 -19.98 -5.84 28.62
C HIS A 3 -19.94 -4.91 27.41
N LYS A 4 -19.39 -3.69 27.57
CA LYS A 4 -19.06 -2.80 26.44
C LYS A 4 -17.73 -3.25 25.83
N GLY A 5 -17.78 -4.08 24.80
CA GLY A 5 -16.67 -4.24 23.86
C GLY A 5 -16.64 -3.04 22.93
N GLY A 6 -15.63 -2.17 23.06
CA GLY A 6 -15.46 -1.01 22.18
C GLY A 6 -14.92 -1.45 20.82
N THR A 7 -15.72 -1.29 19.76
CA THR A 7 -15.38 -1.62 18.36
C THR A 7 -14.56 -0.53 17.65
N ALA A 8 -14.28 0.60 18.31
CA ALA A 8 -13.73 1.81 17.69
C ALA A 8 -12.30 1.74 17.07
N PRO A 9 -11.33 0.91 17.52
CA PRO A 9 -9.96 0.94 16.96
C PRO A 9 -9.82 0.22 15.62
N VAL A 10 -10.48 -0.93 15.47
CA VAL A 10 -10.38 -1.78 14.27
C VAL A 10 -11.12 -1.14 13.11
N ASP A 11 -12.31 -0.59 13.37
CA ASP A 11 -13.13 0.07 12.35
C ASP A 11 -12.42 1.32 11.79
N THR A 12 -11.74 2.10 12.65
CA THR A 12 -10.97 3.28 12.21
C THR A 12 -9.73 2.90 11.41
N PHE A 13 -9.07 1.80 11.75
CA PHE A 13 -7.90 1.32 11.01
C PHE A 13 -8.27 0.91 9.58
N TRP A 14 -9.32 0.09 9.41
CA TRP A 14 -9.72 -0.36 8.08
C TRP A 14 -10.29 0.78 7.23
N ALA A 15 -10.97 1.76 7.84
CA ALA A 15 -11.36 2.98 7.14
C ALA A 15 -10.13 3.75 6.61
N ASN A 16 -9.07 3.87 7.40
CA ASN A 16 -7.82 4.49 6.95
C ASN A 16 -7.13 3.69 5.83
N VAL A 17 -7.19 2.36 5.86
CA VAL A 17 -6.73 1.49 4.77
C VAL A 17 -7.54 1.75 3.50
N ASP A 18 -8.87 1.84 3.61
CA ASP A 18 -9.75 2.11 2.46
C ASP A 18 -9.44 3.46 1.81
N GLU A 19 -9.31 4.53 2.61
CA GLU A 19 -8.95 5.86 2.12
C GLU A 19 -7.57 5.86 1.44
N CYS A 20 -6.60 5.15 2.02
CA CYS A 20 -5.27 5.00 1.44
C CYS A 20 -5.32 4.32 0.08
N VAL A 21 -6.03 3.19 -0.02
CA VAL A 21 -6.17 2.43 -1.26
C VAL A 21 -6.89 3.26 -2.33
N ASP A 22 -7.96 3.96 -1.96
CA ASP A 22 -8.70 4.86 -2.87
C ASP A 22 -7.76 5.92 -3.46
N ALA A 23 -6.92 6.55 -2.63
CA ALA A 23 -5.95 7.53 -3.11
C ALA A 23 -4.93 6.91 -4.08
N ILE A 24 -4.44 5.71 -3.80
CA ILE A 24 -3.44 5.02 -4.63
C ILE A 24 -3.96 4.72 -6.04
N THR A 25 -5.27 4.48 -6.24
CA THR A 25 -5.84 4.23 -7.59
C THR A 25 -5.62 5.39 -8.57
N THR A 26 -5.27 6.57 -8.06
CA THR A 26 -5.01 7.78 -8.85
C THR A 26 -3.52 8.12 -8.96
N ALA A 27 -2.65 7.48 -8.18
CA ALA A 27 -1.22 7.76 -8.17
C ALA A 27 -0.54 7.28 -9.46
N ARG A 28 0.29 8.13 -10.06
CA ARG A 28 0.99 7.87 -11.33
C ARG A 28 2.51 7.86 -11.18
N THR A 29 3.04 8.08 -9.98
CA THR A 29 4.49 8.08 -9.74
C THR A 29 4.85 7.38 -8.43
N VAL A 30 6.09 6.89 -8.35
CA VAL A 30 6.67 6.30 -7.12
C VAL A 30 6.56 7.27 -5.93
N GLU A 31 6.83 8.55 -6.16
CA GLU A 31 6.78 9.55 -5.08
C GLU A 31 5.36 9.84 -4.61
N GLU A 32 4.35 9.81 -5.50
CA GLU A 32 2.94 9.94 -5.08
C GLU A 32 2.50 8.77 -4.22
N VAL A 33 2.86 7.53 -4.59
CA VAL A 33 2.54 6.34 -3.78
C VAL A 33 3.18 6.45 -2.40
N ILE A 34 4.48 6.79 -2.32
CA ILE A 34 5.20 6.97 -1.06
C ILE A 34 4.56 8.07 -0.22
N SER A 35 4.24 9.22 -0.82
CA SER A 35 3.60 10.34 -0.14
C SER A 35 2.21 9.98 0.40
N ILE A 36 1.40 9.24 -0.38
CA ILE A 36 0.10 8.75 0.08
C ILE A 36 0.28 7.81 1.27
N LEU A 37 1.12 6.78 1.15
CA LEU A 37 1.35 5.82 2.23
C LEU A 37 1.81 6.49 3.52
N ASN A 38 2.75 7.44 3.44
CA ASN A 38 3.29 8.15 4.60
C ASN A 38 2.28 9.11 5.28
N ARG A 39 1.15 9.43 4.63
CA ARG A 39 0.05 10.15 5.28
C ARG A 39 -0.86 9.23 6.10
N HIS A 40 -0.88 7.93 5.76
CA HIS A 40 -1.78 6.94 6.35
C HIS A 40 -1.10 6.00 7.34
N PHE A 41 0.21 5.75 7.18
CA PHE A 41 0.97 4.80 7.98
C PHE A 41 2.36 5.36 8.30
N GLU A 42 2.85 5.04 9.51
CA GLU A 42 4.25 5.31 9.85
C GLU A 42 5.16 4.35 9.05
N PRO A 43 6.26 4.82 8.45
CA PRO A 43 7.23 3.96 7.79
C PRO A 43 7.85 2.92 8.73
N SER A 44 8.31 1.80 8.17
CA SER A 44 9.10 0.78 8.87
C SER A 44 10.56 0.85 8.40
N SER A 45 10.98 -0.03 7.49
CA SER A 45 12.36 -0.15 7.00
C SER A 45 12.53 0.46 5.61
N GLY A 46 11.44 0.59 4.86
CA GLY A 46 11.38 1.21 3.54
C GLY A 46 11.21 2.73 3.56
N ALA A 47 10.98 3.27 2.36
CA ALA A 47 10.60 4.67 2.16
C ALA A 47 9.15 4.97 2.59
N ALA A 48 8.31 3.94 2.65
CA ALA A 48 6.95 3.97 3.14
C ALA A 48 6.50 2.56 3.59
N PHE A 49 5.32 2.48 4.21
CA PHE A 49 4.73 1.23 4.67
C PHE A 49 3.25 1.15 4.32
N PHE A 50 2.77 -0.04 3.96
CA PHE A 50 1.34 -0.36 3.77
C PHE A 50 0.90 -1.40 4.80
N GLY A 51 0.15 -0.96 5.81
CA GLY A 51 -0.36 -1.83 6.88
C GLY A 51 -1.57 -2.69 6.52
N GLY A 52 -2.18 -2.48 5.35
CA GLY A 52 -3.44 -3.12 4.96
C GLY A 52 -3.31 -4.51 4.34
N SER A 53 -2.13 -5.13 4.33
CA SER A 53 -1.88 -6.40 3.62
C SER A 53 -2.73 -7.58 4.10
N GLY A 54 -3.23 -7.53 5.35
CA GLY A 54 -4.13 -8.54 5.91
C GLY A 54 -5.62 -8.36 5.55
N GLY A 55 -6.00 -7.32 4.80
CA GLY A 55 -7.37 -7.03 4.41
C GLY A 55 -7.74 -7.48 2.99
N ASP A 56 -8.96 -7.19 2.57
CA ASP A 56 -9.44 -7.55 1.22
C ASP A 56 -8.86 -6.66 0.12
N ARG A 57 -8.48 -5.42 0.46
CA ARG A 57 -7.95 -4.43 -0.48
C ARG A 57 -6.43 -4.41 -0.45
N GLN A 58 -5.84 -4.81 -1.57
CA GLN A 58 -4.40 -5.04 -1.69
C GLN A 58 -3.72 -3.91 -2.48
N LEU A 59 -2.52 -3.50 -2.04
CA LEU A 59 -1.70 -2.49 -2.72
C LEU A 59 -1.47 -2.84 -4.20
N MET A 60 -1.18 -4.11 -4.49
CA MET A 60 -0.99 -4.59 -5.86
C MET A 60 -2.20 -4.30 -6.76
N SER A 61 -3.41 -4.52 -6.26
CA SER A 61 -4.66 -4.27 -7.01
C SER A 61 -4.87 -2.79 -7.26
N ALA A 62 -4.62 -1.96 -6.25
CA ALA A 62 -4.72 -0.51 -6.34
C ALA A 62 -3.76 0.08 -7.40
N LEU A 63 -2.51 -0.39 -7.41
CA LEU A 63 -1.51 0.03 -8.39
C LEU A 63 -1.91 -0.37 -9.81
N ARG A 64 -2.44 -1.59 -10.01
CA ARG A 64 -2.95 -2.02 -11.32
C ARG A 64 -4.10 -1.15 -11.81
N GLU A 65 -5.04 -0.83 -10.93
CA GLU A 65 -6.13 0.10 -11.23
C GLU A 65 -5.59 1.49 -11.59
N ALA A 66 -4.50 1.90 -10.93
CA ALA A 66 -3.77 3.12 -11.24
C ALA A 66 -2.94 3.09 -12.54
N GLY A 67 -3.05 2.02 -13.34
CA GLY A 67 -2.33 1.88 -14.61
C GLY A 67 -0.86 1.49 -14.47
N TRP A 68 -0.43 1.05 -13.29
CA TRP A 68 0.92 0.53 -13.10
C TRP A 68 1.04 -0.90 -13.61
N ALA A 69 2.25 -1.27 -14.03
CA ALA A 69 2.56 -2.64 -14.42
C ALA A 69 3.28 -3.37 -13.27
N ILE A 70 2.77 -4.55 -12.88
CA ILE A 70 3.54 -5.46 -12.02
C ILE A 70 4.52 -6.22 -12.92
N VAL A 71 5.80 -5.87 -12.84
CA VAL A 71 6.84 -6.39 -13.74
C VAL A 71 7.53 -7.65 -13.20
N TRP A 72 7.38 -7.90 -11.90
CA TRP A 72 7.73 -9.17 -11.27
C TRP A 72 6.92 -9.35 -9.98
N ALA A 73 6.62 -10.60 -9.62
CA ALA A 73 6.07 -10.95 -8.32
C ALA A 73 6.45 -12.38 -7.94
N GLU A 74 6.79 -12.58 -6.67
CA GLU A 74 6.84 -13.91 -6.03
C GLU A 74 5.52 -14.20 -5.31
N ALA A 75 4.94 -13.19 -4.68
CA ALA A 75 3.65 -13.25 -4.00
C ALA A 75 2.94 -11.88 -4.01
N VAL A 76 1.70 -11.83 -3.53
CA VAL A 76 0.97 -10.56 -3.35
C VAL A 76 1.63 -9.63 -2.32
N TYR A 77 2.41 -10.21 -1.40
CA TYR A 77 3.20 -9.48 -0.41
C TYR A 77 4.66 -9.25 -0.84
N TYR A 78 5.06 -9.67 -2.05
CA TYR A 78 6.43 -9.48 -2.54
C TYR A 78 6.47 -9.31 -4.06
N PHE A 79 6.58 -8.05 -4.52
CA PHE A 79 6.52 -7.70 -5.95
C PHE A 79 7.27 -6.41 -6.31
N VAL A 80 7.53 -6.24 -7.61
CA VAL A 80 8.00 -4.98 -8.20
C VAL A 80 6.95 -4.43 -9.14
N ALA A 81 6.62 -3.16 -8.93
CA ALA A 81 5.71 -2.39 -9.77
C ALA A 81 6.47 -1.30 -10.52
N LYS A 82 6.03 -1.02 -11.74
CA LYS A 82 6.55 0.02 -12.61
C LYS A 82 5.45 1.04 -12.87
N ASP A 83 5.77 2.30 -12.64
CA ASP A 83 4.85 3.40 -12.91
C ASP A 83 4.73 3.67 -14.43
N PRO A 84 3.77 4.51 -14.87
CA PRO A 84 3.62 4.88 -16.28
C PRO A 84 4.84 5.54 -16.94
N ALA A 85 5.71 6.20 -16.16
CA ALA A 85 6.94 6.82 -16.67
C ALA A 85 8.11 5.81 -16.79
N GLY A 86 8.01 4.68 -16.10
CA GLY A 86 8.99 3.61 -16.11
C GLY A 86 9.78 3.47 -14.81
N ASP A 87 9.54 4.32 -13.81
CA ASP A 87 10.19 4.22 -12.50
C ASP A 87 9.63 3.04 -11.71
N LEU A 88 10.46 2.47 -10.85
CA LEU A 88 10.16 1.23 -10.14
C LEU A 88 9.96 1.48 -8.65
N LEU A 89 9.09 0.68 -8.05
CA LEU A 89 9.06 0.44 -6.61
C LEU A 89 9.01 -1.06 -6.32
N THR A 90 9.55 -1.44 -5.17
CA THR A 90 9.49 -2.81 -4.63
C THR A 90 8.64 -2.80 -3.38
N TYR A 91 7.71 -3.75 -3.28
CA TYR A 91 6.91 -4.01 -2.10
C TYR A 91 7.33 -5.34 -1.47
N ILE A 92 7.67 -5.34 -0.18
CA ILE A 92 8.09 -6.52 0.59
C ILE A 92 7.42 -6.48 1.95
N GLU A 93 6.47 -7.38 2.19
CA GLU A 93 5.84 -7.62 3.51
C GLU A 93 5.32 -6.36 4.22
N GLY A 94 4.87 -5.35 3.46
CA GLY A 94 4.41 -4.07 4.01
C GLY A 94 5.33 -2.92 3.67
N ASP A 95 6.63 -3.13 3.58
CA ASP A 95 7.60 -2.09 3.25
C ASP A 95 7.63 -1.76 1.75
N VAL A 96 7.75 -0.48 1.43
CA VAL A 96 7.88 0.04 0.06
C VAL A 96 9.24 0.69 -0.12
N TYR A 97 9.99 0.25 -1.13
CA TYR A 97 11.30 0.77 -1.51
C TYR A 97 11.24 1.40 -2.89
N ARG A 98 12.07 2.41 -3.13
CA ARG A 98 12.32 2.93 -4.48
C ARG A 98 13.17 1.95 -5.26
N GLY A 99 12.92 1.84 -6.56
CA GLY A 99 13.67 0.97 -7.45
C GLY A 99 13.28 -0.51 -7.33
N ASP A 100 14.09 -1.33 -7.98
CA ASP A 100 14.06 -2.79 -7.88
C ASP A 100 15.02 -3.24 -6.75
N ALA A 101 14.47 -3.68 -5.63
CA ALA A 101 15.16 -3.99 -4.38
C ALA A 101 14.90 -5.44 -3.93
N ARG A 102 14.58 -6.32 -4.89
CA ARG A 102 14.37 -7.76 -4.67
C ARG A 102 15.68 -8.51 -4.41
#